data_AF-A0A2V9PD52-F1
#
_entry.id   AF-A0A2V9PD52-F1
#
_cell.length_a   1.000
_cell.length_b   1.000
_cell.length_c   1.000
_cell.angle_alpha   90.00
_cell.angle_beta   90.00
_cell.angle_gamma   90.00
#
_symmetry.space_group_name_H-M   'P 1'
#
loop_
_entity.id
_entity.type
_entity.pdbx_description
1 polymer ?
#
loop_
_entity_poly.entity_id
_entity_poly.type
_entity_poly.pdbx_seq_one_letter_code
_entity_poly.pdbx_strand_id
1 'polypeptide(L)'
;VKKSETPALLLLNKIDLLRSEKLKLLPLIERFSKLQLFREIIPISARKREGLDVLLKKLANSLPAGPHYFTEEQITDQPVRFMAAELIREQVLLQTAEEVPHQTTVVIEQFEEKPKLVRIAAVIYCEREGQKRILIGRQGQMLKQIGTEARLEIERMLGVKVFLELFIKVRANWRDWRKQLQHLVAVRPE
;
A
#
# COMPACT_ATOMS: atom_id res chain seq x y z
N VAL A 1 3.26 -20.12 9.43
CA VAL A 1 2.13 -20.68 10.20
C VAL A 1 2.60 -21.72 11.20
N LYS A 2 3.08 -22.92 10.82
CA LYS A 2 3.54 -23.95 11.81
C LYS A 2 4.60 -23.50 12.82
N LYS A 3 5.47 -22.56 12.42
CA LYS A 3 6.52 -21.98 13.31
C LYS A 3 6.04 -20.82 14.18
N SER A 4 4.81 -20.35 13.96
CA SER A 4 4.20 -19.26 14.72
C SER A 4 3.26 -19.88 15.74
N GLU A 5 3.46 -19.59 17.01
CA GLU A 5 2.56 -20.03 18.10
C GLU A 5 1.22 -19.28 18.09
N THR A 6 1.08 -18.29 17.21
CA THR A 6 -0.13 -17.46 17.08
C THR A 6 -1.22 -18.17 16.26
N PRO A 7 -2.50 -18.16 16.72
CA PRO A 7 -3.62 -18.65 15.95
C PRO A 7 -3.74 -17.98 14.58
N ALA A 8 -3.93 -18.77 13.52
CA ALA A 8 -4.05 -18.28 12.16
C ALA A 8 -5.46 -18.51 11.60
N LEU A 9 -5.99 -17.51 10.89
CA LEU A 9 -7.23 -17.60 10.10
C LEU A 9 -6.85 -17.63 8.62
N LEU A 10 -7.48 -18.51 7.83
CA LEU A 10 -7.31 -18.55 6.38
C LEU A 10 -8.44 -17.77 5.70
N LEU A 11 -8.10 -16.71 4.97
CA LEU A 11 -9.07 -15.93 4.21
C LEU A 11 -9.02 -16.29 2.73
N LEU A 12 -10.08 -16.90 2.22
CA LEU A 12 -10.23 -17.18 0.79
C LEU A 12 -10.87 -15.97 0.13
N ASN A 13 -10.05 -15.00 -0.30
CA ASN A 13 -10.53 -13.74 -0.89
C ASN A 13 -10.96 -13.89 -2.36
N LYS A 14 -11.73 -12.91 -2.87
CA LYS A 14 -12.23 -12.79 -4.25
C LYS A 14 -13.33 -13.79 -4.64
N ILE A 15 -14.13 -14.26 -3.68
CA ILE A 15 -15.25 -15.18 -3.97
C ILE A 15 -16.31 -14.59 -4.91
N ASP A 16 -16.36 -13.26 -5.06
CA ASP A 16 -17.24 -12.57 -6.00
C ASP A 16 -16.93 -12.86 -7.47
N LEU A 17 -15.74 -13.39 -7.77
CA LEU A 17 -15.39 -13.89 -9.11
C LEU A 17 -16.00 -15.27 -9.40
N LEU A 18 -16.45 -16.00 -8.38
CA LEU A 18 -17.00 -17.36 -8.49
C LEU A 18 -18.53 -17.38 -8.46
N ARG A 19 -19.19 -16.37 -9.03
CA ARG A 19 -20.64 -16.07 -8.89
C ARG A 19 -21.53 -17.33 -8.87
N SER A 20 -21.49 -18.13 -9.94
CA SER A 20 -22.33 -19.32 -10.11
C SER A 20 -21.66 -20.62 -9.62
N GLU A 21 -20.41 -20.52 -9.17
CA GLU A 21 -19.52 -21.65 -8.92
C GLU A 21 -18.96 -21.63 -7.49
N LYS A 22 -19.64 -20.96 -6.55
CA LYS A 22 -19.20 -20.89 -5.14
C LYS A 22 -19.00 -22.27 -4.52
N LEU A 23 -19.72 -23.29 -4.99
CA LEU A 23 -19.53 -24.69 -4.57
C LEU A 23 -18.12 -25.23 -4.88
N LYS A 24 -17.40 -24.67 -5.86
CA LYS A 24 -15.99 -25.02 -6.13
C LYS A 24 -15.04 -24.61 -5.00
N LEU A 25 -15.50 -23.83 -4.02
CA LEU A 25 -14.74 -23.54 -2.81
C LEU A 25 -14.69 -24.74 -1.84
N LEU A 26 -15.69 -25.64 -1.87
CA LEU A 26 -15.77 -26.75 -0.91
C LEU A 26 -14.53 -27.67 -0.95
N PRO A 27 -14.04 -28.13 -2.13
CA PRO A 27 -12.81 -28.93 -2.18
C PRO A 27 -11.58 -28.17 -1.69
N LEU A 28 -11.54 -26.84 -1.89
CA LEU A 28 -10.44 -25.99 -1.44
C LEU A 28 -10.45 -25.86 0.09
N ILE A 29 -11.62 -25.60 0.67
CA ILE A 29 -11.83 -25.55 2.13
C ILE A 29 -11.45 -26.90 2.75
N GLU A 30 -11.90 -28.00 2.17
CA GLU A 30 -11.59 -29.35 2.66
C GLU A 30 -10.07 -29.60 2.62
N ARG A 31 -9.40 -29.29 1.51
CA ARG A 31 -7.95 -29.44 1.35
C ARG A 31 -7.18 -28.66 2.42
N PHE A 32 -7.54 -27.40 2.66
CA PHE A 32 -6.85 -26.58 3.66
C PHE A 32 -7.21 -26.96 5.11
N SER A 33 -8.43 -27.44 5.35
CA SER A 33 -8.86 -27.94 6.65
C SER A 33 -8.01 -29.14 7.09
N LYS A 34 -7.72 -30.07 6.16
CA LYS A 34 -6.85 -31.24 6.40
C LYS A 34 -5.42 -30.88 6.81
N LEU A 35 -4.94 -29.67 6.50
CA LEU A 35 -3.61 -29.24 6.93
C LEU A 35 -3.55 -28.94 8.43
N GLN A 36 -4.69 -28.74 9.09
CA GLN A 36 -4.79 -28.40 10.52
C GLN A 36 -3.91 -27.21 10.93
N LEU A 37 -3.74 -26.26 9.99
CA LEU A 37 -2.90 -25.07 10.17
C LEU A 37 -3.67 -23.85 10.64
N PHE A 38 -4.98 -23.84 10.40
CA PHE A 38 -5.82 -22.66 10.53
C PHE A 38 -6.93 -22.99 11.51
N ARG A 39 -7.19 -22.05 12.43
CA ARG A 39 -8.29 -22.14 13.37
C ARG A 39 -9.63 -22.12 12.64
N GLU A 40 -9.75 -21.27 11.62
CA GLU A 40 -10.93 -21.18 10.76
C GLU A 40 -10.53 -20.83 9.33
N ILE A 41 -11.38 -21.23 8.38
CA ILE A 41 -11.27 -20.89 6.96
C ILE A 41 -12.51 -20.06 6.59
N ILE A 42 -12.30 -18.82 6.19
CA ILE A 42 -13.38 -17.86 5.96
C ILE A 42 -13.33 -17.38 4.50
N PRO A 43 -14.31 -17.76 3.65
CA PRO A 43 -14.43 -17.19 2.31
C PRO A 43 -14.93 -15.75 2.39
N ILE A 44 -14.24 -14.83 1.70
CA ILE A 44 -14.58 -13.41 1.68
C ILE A 44 -14.51 -12.80 0.27
N SER A 45 -15.22 -11.70 0.08
CA SER A 45 -14.90 -10.73 -0.96
C SER A 45 -14.58 -9.40 -0.29
N ALA A 46 -13.30 -9.07 -0.16
CA ALA A 46 -12.88 -7.77 0.39
C ALA A 46 -13.46 -6.61 -0.45
N ARG A 47 -13.51 -6.79 -1.78
CA ARG A 47 -14.03 -5.78 -2.71
C ARG A 47 -15.54 -5.56 -2.57
N LYS A 48 -16.32 -6.63 -2.39
CA LYS A 48 -17.78 -6.57 -2.23
C LYS A 48 -18.23 -6.54 -0.78
N ARG A 49 -17.28 -6.52 0.17
CA ARG A 49 -17.49 -6.62 1.61
C ARG A 49 -18.24 -7.89 2.07
N GLU A 50 -18.26 -8.93 1.23
CA GLU A 50 -18.90 -10.20 1.56
C GLU A 50 -18.03 -10.96 2.58
N GLY A 51 -18.63 -11.43 3.68
CA GLY A 51 -17.95 -12.22 4.72
C GLY A 51 -17.08 -11.41 5.69
N LEU A 52 -16.98 -10.08 5.53
CA LEU A 52 -16.17 -9.25 6.43
C LEU A 52 -16.76 -9.15 7.84
N ASP A 53 -18.09 -9.12 8.00
CA ASP A 53 -18.71 -9.07 9.33
C ASP A 53 -18.41 -10.32 10.15
N VAL A 54 -18.43 -11.50 9.49
CA VAL A 54 -18.04 -12.77 10.11
C VAL A 54 -16.57 -12.73 10.51
N LEU A 55 -15.70 -12.26 9.62
CA LEU A 55 -14.27 -12.09 9.90
C LEU A 55 -14.05 -11.18 11.11
N LEU A 56 -14.67 -10.00 11.14
CA LEU A 56 -14.53 -9.03 12.23
C LEU A 56 -15.00 -9.61 13.56
N LYS A 57 -16.14 -10.30 13.58
CA LYS A 57 -16.64 -10.97 14.80
C LYS A 57 -15.67 -12.03 15.31
N LYS A 58 -15.08 -12.82 14.41
CA LYS A 58 -14.10 -13.86 14.76
C LYS A 58 -12.79 -13.29 15.26
N LEU A 59 -12.30 -12.21 14.64
CA LEU A 59 -11.13 -11.48 15.10
C LEU A 59 -11.36 -10.89 16.49
N ALA A 60 -12.46 -10.16 16.69
CA ALA A 60 -12.80 -9.57 17.99
C ALA A 60 -12.85 -10.62 19.12
N ASN A 61 -13.47 -11.77 18.87
CA ASN A 61 -13.53 -12.87 19.85
C ASN A 61 -12.19 -13.56 20.11
N SER A 62 -11.19 -13.34 19.24
CA SER A 62 -9.86 -13.95 19.35
C SER A 62 -8.82 -12.99 19.93
N LEU A 63 -9.14 -11.70 20.07
CA LEU A 63 -8.24 -10.72 20.65
C LEU A 63 -8.18 -10.87 22.18
N PRO A 64 -6.98 -10.80 22.78
CA PRO A 64 -6.86 -10.74 24.23
C PRO A 64 -7.46 -9.43 24.75
N ALA A 65 -8.03 -9.46 25.96
CA ALA A 65 -8.41 -8.24 26.66
C ALA A 65 -7.17 -7.39 26.93
N GLY A 66 -7.27 -6.08 26.73
CA GLY A 66 -6.16 -5.15 26.91
C GLY A 66 -6.60 -3.70 26.69
N PRO A 67 -5.73 -2.73 26.99
CA PRO A 67 -6.02 -1.32 26.76
C PRO A 67 -6.04 -0.98 25.27
N HIS A 68 -6.74 0.10 24.92
CA HIS A 68 -6.59 0.74 23.62
C HIS A 68 -5.22 1.43 23.56
N TYR A 69 -4.36 1.00 22.64
CA TYR A 69 -3.03 1.62 22.43
C TYR A 69 -3.08 2.88 21.55
N PHE A 70 -4.19 3.10 20.84
CA PHE A 70 -4.41 4.23 19.93
C PHE A 70 -5.82 4.80 20.17
N THR A 71 -6.04 6.07 19.83
CA THR A 71 -7.36 6.70 19.97
C THR A 71 -8.33 6.20 18.89
N GLU A 72 -9.63 6.39 19.09
CA GLU A 72 -10.65 5.95 18.12
C GLU A 72 -10.56 6.68 16.78
N GLU A 73 -10.07 7.93 16.80
CA GLU A 73 -9.90 8.76 15.61
C GLU A 73 -8.60 8.47 14.85
N GLN A 74 -7.64 7.77 15.47
CA GLN A 74 -6.36 7.48 14.85
C GLN A 74 -6.49 6.35 13.83
N ILE A 75 -6.53 6.72 12.54
CA ILE A 75 -6.65 5.76 11.43
C ILE A 75 -5.31 5.03 11.17
N THR A 76 -4.18 5.72 11.35
CA THR A 76 -2.83 5.17 11.08
C THR A 76 -1.78 5.83 11.98
N ASP A 77 -0.68 5.12 12.21
CA ASP A 77 0.54 5.60 12.87
C ASP A 77 1.64 6.01 11.89
N GLN A 78 1.37 5.87 10.58
CA GLN A 78 2.36 6.15 9.55
C GLN A 78 2.58 7.66 9.37
N PRO A 79 3.83 8.12 9.22
CA PRO A 79 4.12 9.53 8.96
C PRO A 79 3.46 10.01 7.67
N VAL A 80 2.95 11.25 7.67
CA VAL A 80 2.31 11.88 6.50
C VAL A 80 3.21 11.85 5.26
N ARG A 81 4.53 12.05 5.44
CA ARG A 81 5.53 11.95 4.37
C ARG A 81 5.55 10.57 3.71
N PHE A 82 5.42 9.51 4.51
CA PHE A 82 5.34 8.14 4.00
C PHE A 82 4.05 7.93 3.21
N MET A 83 2.91 8.37 3.74
CA MET A 83 1.62 8.29 3.05
C MET A 83 1.66 9.02 1.71
N ALA A 84 2.24 10.23 1.65
CA ALA A 84 2.41 10.96 0.40
C ALA A 84 3.28 10.20 -0.62
N ALA A 85 4.36 9.56 -0.18
CA ALA A 85 5.19 8.72 -1.05
C ALA A 85 4.41 7.51 -1.59
N GLU A 86 3.59 6.88 -0.75
CA GLU A 86 2.78 5.73 -1.15
C GLU A 86 1.64 6.11 -2.11
N LEU A 87 1.01 7.27 -1.96
CA LEU A 87 0.04 7.78 -2.93
C LEU A 87 0.69 8.03 -4.30
N ILE A 88 1.89 8.62 -4.33
CA ILE A 88 2.63 8.77 -5.60
C ILE A 88 2.99 7.38 -6.18
N ARG A 89 3.42 6.43 -5.34
CA ARG A 89 3.77 5.07 -5.77
C ARG A 89 2.55 4.30 -6.30
N GLU A 90 1.37 4.51 -5.71
CA GLU A 90 0.10 3.98 -6.19
C GLU A 90 -0.19 4.50 -7.59
N GLN A 91 -0.03 5.80 -7.85
CA GLN A 91 -0.21 6.34 -9.19
C GLN A 91 0.82 5.80 -10.20
N VAL A 92 2.08 5.60 -9.80
CA VAL A 92 3.04 4.89 -10.66
C VAL A 92 2.52 3.49 -11.02
N LEU A 93 1.97 2.76 -10.05
CA LEU A 93 1.44 1.42 -10.26
C LEU A 93 0.19 1.39 -11.14
N LEU A 94 -0.70 2.39 -11.02
CA LEU A 94 -1.92 2.48 -11.81
C LEU A 94 -1.67 2.92 -13.26
N GLN A 95 -0.70 3.81 -13.47
CA GLN A 95 -0.45 4.42 -14.78
C GLN A 95 0.61 3.69 -15.61
N THR A 96 1.40 2.79 -15.00
CA THR A 96 2.42 2.01 -15.71
C THR A 96 2.08 0.52 -15.72
N ALA A 97 2.74 -0.23 -16.62
CA ALA A 97 2.51 -1.65 -16.82
C ALA A 97 3.81 -2.45 -16.73
N GLU A 98 3.70 -3.77 -16.89
CA GLU A 98 4.82 -4.71 -16.92
C GLU A 98 5.67 -4.64 -15.63
N GLU A 99 6.99 -4.56 -15.73
CA GLU A 99 7.88 -4.56 -14.58
C GLU A 99 8.07 -3.19 -13.93
N VAL A 100 7.69 -2.09 -14.60
CA VAL A 100 7.92 -0.71 -14.14
C VAL A 100 7.33 -0.44 -12.76
N PRO A 101 6.05 -0.78 -12.46
CA PRO A 101 5.47 -0.59 -11.13
C PRO A 101 6.27 -1.23 -9.99
N HIS A 102 6.91 -2.38 -10.28
CA HIS A 102 7.56 -3.22 -9.29
C HIS A 102 9.06 -2.91 -9.13
N GLN A 103 9.62 -2.13 -10.04
CA GLN A 103 11.04 -1.75 -10.04
C GLN A 103 11.24 -0.26 -9.77
N THR A 104 10.29 0.36 -9.07
CA THR A 104 10.34 1.76 -8.67
C THR A 104 10.17 1.96 -7.16
N THR A 105 10.73 3.06 -6.66
CA THR A 105 10.46 3.56 -5.30
C THR A 105 10.29 5.06 -5.32
N VAL A 106 9.46 5.57 -4.42
CA VAL A 106 9.28 7.01 -4.21
C VAL A 106 9.98 7.42 -2.92
N VAL A 107 10.70 8.54 -2.98
CA VAL A 107 11.32 9.18 -1.80
C VAL A 107 10.90 10.64 -1.78
N ILE A 108 10.40 11.11 -0.65
CA ILE A 108 10.15 12.54 -0.44
C ILE A 108 11.48 13.19 -0.03
N GLU A 109 12.03 14.07 -0.86
CA GLU A 109 13.26 14.82 -0.56
C GLU A 109 12.94 16.06 0.27
N GLN A 110 11.78 16.68 0.06
CA GLN A 110 11.35 17.88 0.78
C GLN A 110 9.85 17.84 1.07
N PHE A 111 9.49 18.27 2.28
CA PHE A 111 8.09 18.40 2.69
C PHE A 111 7.99 19.63 3.60
N GLU A 112 7.48 20.72 3.04
CA GLU A 112 7.29 22.00 3.73
C GLU A 112 5.81 22.30 3.90
N GLU A 113 5.40 22.47 5.16
CA GLU A 113 4.05 22.87 5.51
C GLU A 113 3.99 24.39 5.64
N LYS A 114 3.15 25.03 4.83
CA LYS A 114 2.78 26.45 4.98
C LYS A 114 1.29 26.53 5.31
N PRO A 115 0.80 27.63 5.92
CA PRO A 115 -0.58 27.72 6.43
C PRO A 115 -1.70 27.42 5.42
N LYS A 116 -1.45 27.57 4.11
CA LYS A 116 -2.46 27.33 3.05
C LYS A 116 -1.96 26.40 1.94
N LEU A 117 -0.70 25.95 2.00
CA LEU A 117 -0.06 25.21 0.93
C LEU A 117 1.03 24.30 1.49
N VAL A 118 0.99 23.02 1.14
CA VAL A 118 2.09 22.10 1.39
C VAL A 118 2.92 21.97 0.12
N ARG A 119 4.24 22.15 0.21
CA ARG A 119 5.18 21.93 -0.91
C ARG A 119 5.89 20.60 -0.70
N ILE A 120 5.79 19.72 -1.69
CA ILE A 120 6.37 18.38 -1.67
C ILE A 120 7.28 18.24 -2.88
N ALA A 121 8.55 17.92 -2.66
CA ALA A 121 9.46 17.48 -3.71
C ALA A 121 9.73 15.98 -3.52
N ALA A 122 9.43 15.20 -4.55
CA ALA A 122 9.60 13.75 -4.53
C ALA A 122 10.39 13.25 -5.73
N VAL A 123 11.15 12.18 -5.50
CA VAL A 123 11.90 11.47 -6.53
C VAL A 123 11.35 10.06 -6.68
N ILE A 124 11.01 9.72 -7.93
CA ILE A 124 10.74 8.36 -8.37
C ILE A 124 12.07 7.78 -8.84
N TYR A 125 12.60 6.81 -8.11
CA TYR A 125 13.77 6.05 -8.53
C TYR A 125 13.34 4.84 -9.36
N CYS A 126 14.04 4.58 -10.45
CA CYS A 126 13.91 3.36 -11.26
C CYS A 126 15.30 2.74 -11.53
N GLU A 127 15.35 1.48 -11.95
CA GLU A 127 16.61 0.76 -12.14
C GLU A 127 17.28 1.04 -13.49
N ARG A 128 16.49 1.34 -14.52
CA ARG A 128 16.98 1.43 -15.92
C ARG A 128 16.48 2.68 -16.64
N GLU A 129 17.26 3.19 -17.59
CA GLU A 129 16.90 4.34 -18.44
C GLU A 129 15.65 4.09 -19.30
N GLY A 130 15.40 2.83 -19.69
CA GLY A 130 14.13 2.45 -20.36
C GLY A 130 12.91 2.77 -19.50
N GLN A 131 12.97 2.45 -18.21
CA GLN A 131 11.89 2.70 -17.25
C GLN A 131 11.70 4.19 -17.01
N LYS A 132 12.78 4.95 -16.91
CA LYS A 132 12.72 6.42 -16.83
C LYS A 132 11.97 7.01 -18.02
N ARG A 133 12.25 6.54 -19.25
CA ARG A 133 11.51 6.98 -20.45
C ARG A 133 10.03 6.65 -20.37
N ILE A 134 9.65 5.48 -19.86
CA ILE A 134 8.26 5.09 -19.65
C ILE A 134 7.57 6.01 -18.63
N LEU A 135 8.21 6.25 -17.48
CA LEU A 135 7.70 7.11 -16.41
C LEU A 135 7.53 8.57 -16.85
N ILE A 136 8.44 9.09 -17.69
CA ILE A 136 8.28 10.42 -18.30
C ILE A 136 7.11 10.38 -19.30
N GLY A 137 7.08 9.36 -20.15
CA GLY A 137 6.11 9.24 -21.23
C GLY A 137 6.34 10.26 -22.35
N ARG A 138 5.53 10.18 -23.41
CA ARG A 138 5.63 11.10 -24.55
C ARG A 138 5.41 12.54 -24.07
N GLN A 139 6.40 13.42 -24.29
CA GLN A 139 6.35 14.84 -23.89
C GLN A 139 6.04 15.05 -22.39
N GLY A 140 6.41 14.11 -21.51
CA GLY A 140 6.14 14.24 -20.07
C GLY A 140 4.70 13.94 -19.66
N GLN A 141 3.84 13.45 -20.56
CA GLN A 141 2.42 13.25 -20.29
C GLN A 141 2.17 12.22 -19.17
N MET A 142 2.97 11.15 -19.12
CA MET A 142 2.84 10.12 -18.07
C MET A 142 3.19 10.70 -16.69
N LEU A 143 4.33 11.39 -16.58
CA LEU A 143 4.75 12.02 -15.32
C LEU A 143 3.75 13.08 -14.87
N LYS A 144 3.19 13.86 -15.82
CA LYS A 144 2.15 14.84 -15.54
C LYS A 144 0.88 14.17 -15.00
N GLN A 145 0.46 13.05 -15.57
CA GLN A 145 -0.70 12.30 -15.10
C GLN A 145 -0.48 11.74 -13.70
N ILE A 146 0.65 11.06 -13.46
CA ILE A 146 1.05 10.54 -12.14
C ILE A 146 1.03 11.67 -11.10
N GLY A 147 1.68 12.80 -11.40
CA GLY A 147 1.74 13.94 -10.47
C GLY A 147 0.39 14.60 -10.25
N THR A 148 -0.49 14.65 -11.25
CA THR A 148 -1.82 15.25 -11.12
C THR A 148 -2.70 14.42 -10.20
N GLU A 149 -2.81 13.12 -10.44
CA GLU A 149 -3.65 12.22 -9.63
C GLU A 149 -3.11 12.11 -8.20
N ALA A 150 -1.79 11.96 -8.04
CA ALA A 150 -1.18 11.86 -6.71
C ALA A 150 -1.39 13.15 -5.91
N ARG A 151 -1.21 14.32 -6.53
CA ARG A 151 -1.47 15.61 -5.88
C ARG A 151 -2.92 15.71 -5.41
N LEU A 152 -3.90 15.30 -6.21
CA LEU A 152 -5.32 15.35 -5.82
C LEU A 152 -5.62 14.43 -4.63
N GLU A 153 -5.01 13.24 -4.58
CA GLU A 153 -5.14 12.34 -3.43
C GLU A 153 -4.49 12.91 -2.17
N ILE A 154 -3.29 13.49 -2.29
CA ILE A 154 -2.60 14.12 -1.16
C ILE A 154 -3.39 15.35 -0.67
N GLU A 155 -3.95 16.17 -1.56
CA GLU A 155 -4.83 17.29 -1.17
C GLU A 155 -6.05 16.80 -0.38
N ARG A 156 -6.68 15.68 -0.81
CA ARG A 156 -7.79 15.07 -0.07
C ARG A 156 -7.36 14.57 1.30
N MET A 157 -6.20 13.95 1.40
CA MET A 157 -5.65 13.44 2.66
C MET A 157 -5.30 14.57 3.64
N LEU A 158 -4.73 15.68 3.16
CA LEU A 158 -4.26 16.78 4.00
C LEU A 158 -5.31 17.88 4.24
N GLY A 159 -6.36 17.96 3.43
CA GLY A 159 -7.37 19.01 3.50
C GLY A 159 -6.87 20.41 3.10
N VAL A 160 -5.68 20.51 2.49
CA VAL A 160 -5.05 21.77 2.05
C VAL A 160 -4.49 21.63 0.64
N LYS A 161 -4.17 22.75 -0.02
CA LYS A 161 -3.56 22.74 -1.35
C LYS A 161 -2.15 22.18 -1.31
N VAL A 162 -1.76 21.49 -2.38
CA VAL A 162 -0.44 20.86 -2.50
C VAL A 162 0.24 21.34 -3.78
N PHE A 163 1.49 21.78 -3.65
CA PHE A 163 2.41 21.92 -4.76
C PHE A 163 3.31 20.69 -4.79
N LEU A 164 3.13 19.82 -5.78
CA LEU A 164 3.89 18.58 -5.93
C LEU A 164 4.89 18.72 -7.08
N GLU A 165 6.17 18.61 -6.75
CA GLU A 165 7.27 18.52 -7.70
C GLU A 165 7.77 17.09 -7.77
N LEU A 166 7.82 16.51 -8.98
CA LEU A 166 8.24 15.14 -9.22
C LEU A 166 9.45 15.08 -10.13
N PHE A 167 10.48 14.34 -9.70
CA PHE A 167 11.64 14.01 -10.50
C PHE A 167 11.77 12.50 -10.71
N ILE A 168 12.42 12.09 -11.80
CA ILE A 168 12.75 10.68 -12.04
C ILE A 168 14.27 10.54 -12.12
N LYS A 169 14.84 9.72 -11.23
CA LYS A 169 16.28 9.41 -11.19
C LYS A 169 16.50 7.92 -11.46
N VAL A 170 17.46 7.59 -12.31
CA VAL A 170 17.89 6.20 -12.50
C VAL A 170 18.93 5.87 -11.45
N ARG A 171 18.72 4.78 -10.72
CA ARG A 171 19.68 4.23 -9.77
C ARG A 171 19.62 2.71 -9.83
N ALA A 172 20.68 2.13 -10.40
CA ALA A 172 20.86 0.68 -10.37
C ALA A 172 20.89 0.19 -8.91
N ASN A 173 20.28 -0.97 -8.67
CA ASN A 173 20.19 -1.61 -7.35
C ASN A 173 19.64 -0.67 -6.25
N TRP A 174 18.69 0.21 -6.59
CA TRP A 174 18.09 1.12 -5.61
C TRP A 174 17.48 0.36 -4.43
N ARG A 175 17.05 -0.91 -4.62
CA ARG A 175 16.49 -1.76 -3.57
C ARG A 175 17.47 -2.00 -2.41
N ASP A 176 18.75 -2.21 -2.71
CA ASP A 176 19.78 -2.37 -1.68
C ASP A 176 20.08 -1.03 -0.99
N TRP A 177 20.05 0.05 -1.75
CA TRP A 177 20.16 1.40 -1.19
C TRP A 177 18.95 1.83 -0.34
N ARG A 178 17.73 1.41 -0.69
CA ARG A 178 16.51 1.74 0.08
C ARG A 178 16.58 1.18 1.49
N LYS A 179 17.18 0.00 1.68
CA LYS A 179 17.41 -0.56 3.02
C LYS A 179 18.29 0.38 3.86
N GLN A 180 19.26 1.04 3.25
CA GLN A 180 20.10 2.05 3.91
C GLN A 180 19.32 3.35 4.21
N LEU A 181 18.39 3.75 3.33
CA LEU A 181 17.53 4.92 3.56
C LEU A 181 16.48 4.73 4.66
N GLN A 182 15.94 3.53 4.84
CA GLN A 182 14.96 3.27 5.92
C GLN A 182 15.54 3.55 7.31
N HIS A 183 16.86 3.37 7.48
CA HIS A 183 17.56 3.79 8.69
C HIS A 183 17.61 5.31 8.90
N LEU A 184 17.52 6.11 7.83
CA LEU A 184 17.57 7.57 7.88
C LEU A 184 16.19 8.21 8.03
N VAL A 185 15.13 7.63 7.42
CA VAL A 185 13.74 8.11 7.57
C VAL A 185 13.18 7.81 8.96
N ALA A 186 13.72 6.81 9.67
CA ALA A 186 13.37 6.49 11.05
C ALA A 186 13.99 7.47 12.09
N VAL A 187 14.87 8.39 11.68
CA VAL A 187 15.42 9.40 12.57
C VAL A 187 14.39 10.53 12.67
N ARG A 188 13.64 10.55 13.77
CA ARG A 188 12.80 11.68 14.16
C ARG A 188 13.66 12.96 14.14
N PRO A 189 13.16 14.09 13.62
CA PRO A 189 13.70 15.37 14.06
C PRO A 189 13.40 15.49 15.56
N GLU A 190 14.41 15.90 16.33
CA GLU A 190 14.30 16.26 17.75
C GLU A 190 13.22 17.33 17.99
#